data_AF-S7VE63-F1
#
_entry.id   AF-S7VE63-F1
#
_cell.length_a   1.000
_cell.length_b   1.000
_cell.length_c   1.000
_cell.angle_alpha   90.00
_cell.angle_beta   90.00
_cell.angle_gamma   90.00
#
_symmetry.space_group_name_H-M   'P 1'
#
loop_
_entity.id
_entity.type
_entity.pdbx_description
1 polymer ?
#
loop_
_entity_poly.entity_id
_entity_poly.type
_entity_poly.pdbx_seq_one_letter_code
_entity_poly.pdbx_strand_id
1 'polypeptide(L)' 'MGSFFSPPKAKAPAVISTPAPAPEVPTETDGQTEAERTARSDAKKAAAQARGRESTILTGALGDTSQATTQKKTLLGE' A
#
# COMPACT_ATOMS: atom_id res chain seq x y z
N MET A 1 49.97 43.69 -39.59
CA MET A 1 49.51 42.42 -38.99
C MET A 1 48.69 42.75 -37.75
N GLY A 2 47.37 42.71 -37.85
CA GLY A 2 46.45 43.04 -36.75
C GLY A 2 46.19 41.84 -35.84
N SER A 3 45.94 42.14 -34.57
CA SER A 3 45.57 41.20 -33.51
C SER A 3 44.25 40.47 -33.83
N PHE A 4 44.27 39.14 -33.88
CA PHE A 4 43.11 38.27 -34.15
C PHE A 4 42.62 37.49 -32.92
N PHE A 5 43.04 37.85 -31.71
CA PHE A 5 42.58 37.13 -30.52
C PHE A 5 41.57 37.96 -29.73
N SER A 6 40.29 37.81 -30.08
CA SER A 6 39.19 38.19 -29.21
C SER A 6 38.84 36.98 -28.33
N PRO A 7 38.90 37.09 -26.99
CA PRO A 7 38.41 36.03 -26.12
C PRO A 7 36.87 35.91 -26.26
N PRO A 8 36.31 34.69 -26.26
CA PRO A 8 34.87 34.52 -26.29
C PRO A 8 34.24 35.07 -25.00
N LYS A 9 33.20 35.90 -25.15
CA LYS A 9 32.41 36.44 -24.04
C LYS A 9 31.92 35.30 -23.14
N ALA A 10 32.26 35.36 -21.85
CA ALA A 10 31.73 34.45 -20.85
C ALA A 10 30.20 34.57 -20.79
N LYS A 11 29.51 33.44 -20.91
CA LYS A 11 28.05 33.33 -20.77
C LYS A 11 27.66 33.75 -19.35
N ALA A 12 26.71 34.68 -19.23
CA ALA A 12 26.17 35.12 -17.94
C ALA A 12 25.73 33.92 -17.09
N PRO A 13 25.89 33.98 -15.75
CA PRO A 13 25.44 32.90 -14.88
C PRO A 13 23.94 32.68 -15.10
N ALA A 14 23.58 31.44 -15.42
CA ALA A 14 22.19 31.06 -15.55
C ALA A 14 21.47 31.43 -14.26
N VAL A 15 20.43 32.24 -14.39
CA VAL A 15 19.51 32.55 -13.30
C VAL A 15 19.08 31.22 -12.71
N ILE A 16 19.42 30.98 -11.45
CA ILE A 16 19.01 29.78 -10.74
C ILE A 16 17.48 29.83 -10.74
N SER A 17 16.86 29.01 -11.58
CA SER A 17 15.44 28.76 -11.56
C SER A 17 15.14 28.19 -10.18
N THR A 18 14.58 28.99 -9.29
CA THR A 18 13.95 28.49 -8.07
C THR A 18 13.00 27.35 -8.48
N PRO A 19 13.12 26.15 -7.90
CA PRO A 19 12.22 25.06 -8.24
C PRO A 19 10.79 25.51 -7.93
N ALA A 20 9.87 25.23 -8.86
CA ALA A 20 8.45 25.48 -8.66
C ALA A 20 8.00 24.83 -7.33
N PRO A 21 7.13 25.48 -6.54
CA PRO A 21 6.61 24.87 -5.32
C PRO A 21 6.00 23.51 -5.68
N ALA A 22 6.37 22.49 -4.91
CA ALA A 22 5.82 21.15 -5.06
C ALA A 22 4.28 21.21 -5.01
N PRO A 23 3.57 20.41 -5.81
CA PRO A 23 2.11 20.37 -5.77
C PRO A 23 1.66 20.09 -4.33
N GLU A 24 0.74 20.91 -3.84
CA GLU A 24 0.12 20.72 -2.53
C GLU A 24 -0.51 19.32 -2.52
N VAL A 25 0.10 18.41 -1.75
CA VAL A 25 -0.52 17.12 -1.46
C VAL A 25 -1.88 17.42 -0.83
N PRO A 26 -2.97 16.78 -1.29
CA PRO A 26 -4.26 16.93 -0.65
C PRO A 26 -4.09 16.59 0.83
N THR A 27 -4.21 17.59 1.70
CA THR A 27 -4.41 17.35 3.12
C THR A 27 -5.69 16.54 3.20
N GLU A 28 -5.57 15.30 3.68
CA GLU A 28 -6.71 14.44 3.97
C GLU A 28 -7.72 15.29 4.72
N THR A 29 -8.84 15.59 4.07
CA THR A 29 -9.95 16.39 4.59
C THR A 29 -10.13 16.11 6.08
N ASP A 30 -10.01 17.17 6.89
CA ASP A 30 -10.28 17.24 8.33
C ASP A 30 -11.76 16.89 8.64
N GLY A 31 -12.17 15.68 8.30
CA GLY A 31 -13.55 15.20 8.38
C GLY A 31 -13.66 13.76 8.88
N GLN A 32 -12.54 13.05 9.06
CA GLN A 32 -12.55 11.81 9.83
C GLN A 32 -12.55 12.15 11.30
N THR A 33 -13.73 12.20 11.90
CA THR A 33 -13.86 12.24 13.36
C THR A 33 -13.06 11.07 13.95
N GLU A 34 -12.52 11.23 15.16
CA GLU A 34 -11.75 10.16 15.82
C GLU A 34 -12.53 8.84 15.88
N ALA A 35 -13.86 8.92 15.96
CA ALA A 35 -14.79 7.79 15.89
C ALA A 35 -14.72 6.99 14.58
N GLU A 36 -14.57 7.64 13.43
CA GLU A 36 -14.43 6.94 12.15
C GLU A 36 -13.08 6.24 12.04
N ARG A 37 -12.02 6.87 12.57
CA ARG A 37 -10.68 6.30 12.59
C ARG A 37 -10.62 5.07 13.48
N THR A 38 -11.23 5.13 14.68
CA THR A 38 -11.32 3.99 15.60
C THR A 38 -12.16 2.86 14.99
N ALA A 39 -13.35 3.15 14.46
CA ALA A 39 -14.21 2.17 13.80
C ALA A 39 -13.50 1.43 12.66
N ARG A 40 -12.75 2.17 11.82
CA ARG A 40 -11.96 1.56 10.74
C ARG A 40 -10.81 0.72 11.25
N SER A 41 -10.17 1.14 12.35
CA SER A 41 -9.09 0.38 12.98
C SER A 41 -9.61 -0.93 13.60
N ASP A 42 -10.78 -0.90 14.22
CA ASP A 42 -11.38 -2.05 14.88
C ASP A 42 -11.93 -3.05 13.86
N ALA A 43 -12.52 -2.57 12.76
CA ALA A 43 -12.88 -3.42 11.63
C ALA A 43 -11.66 -4.16 11.05
N LYS A 44 -10.51 -3.48 10.91
CA LYS A 44 -9.26 -4.11 10.47
C LYS A 44 -8.76 -5.18 11.46
N LYS A 45 -8.80 -4.90 12.76
CA LYS A 45 -8.41 -5.87 13.80
C LYS A 45 -9.33 -7.08 13.79
N ALA A 46 -10.65 -6.88 13.70
CA ALA A 46 -11.63 -7.95 13.64
C ALA A 46 -11.40 -8.86 12.42
N ALA A 47 -11.15 -8.27 11.24
CA ALA A 47 -10.83 -9.03 10.04
C ALA A 47 -9.52 -9.83 10.18
N ALA A 48 -8.49 -9.25 10.80
CA ALA A 48 -7.23 -9.95 11.06
C ALA A 48 -7.40 -11.11 12.05
N GLN A 49 -8.19 -10.92 13.11
CA GLN A 49 -8.52 -11.98 14.06
C GLN A 49 -9.33 -13.10 13.43
N ALA A 50 -10.29 -12.79 12.56
CA ALA A 50 -11.06 -13.79 11.82
C ALA A 50 -10.13 -14.67 10.96
N ARG A 51 -9.24 -14.04 10.17
CA ARG A 51 -8.23 -14.77 9.36
C ARG A 51 -7.30 -15.62 10.22
N GLY A 52 -6.86 -15.12 11.37
CA GLY A 52 -6.02 -15.87 12.30
C GLY A 52 -6.73 -17.10 12.87
N ARG A 53 -8.02 -17.00 13.15
CA ARG A 53 -8.85 -18.14 13.58
C ARG A 53 -8.97 -19.18 12.46
N GLU A 54 -9.25 -18.77 11.24
CA GLU A 54 -9.30 -19.67 10.07
C GLU A 54 -7.97 -20.43 9.88
N SER A 55 -6.83 -19.74 9.98
CA SER A 55 -5.52 -20.40 9.87
C SER A 55 -5.20 -21.32 11.06
N THR A 56 -5.69 -20.99 12.25
CA THR A 56 -5.47 -21.81 13.46
C THR A 56 -6.35 -23.06 13.46
N ILE A 57 -7.50 -23.06 12.78
CA ILE A 57 -8.32 -24.28 12.64
C ILE A 57 -7.52 -25.40 11.95
N LEU A 58 -6.68 -25.08 10.97
CA LEU A 58 -5.85 -26.08 10.28
C LEU A 58 -4.71 -26.66 11.14
N THR A 59 -4.22 -25.92 12.14
CA THR A 59 -3.07 -26.32 12.99
C THR A 59 -3.44 -26.56 14.46
N GLY A 60 -4.67 -26.30 14.87
CA GLY A 60 -5.15 -26.43 16.24
C GLY A 60 -5.37 -27.89 16.64
N ALA A 61 -5.48 -28.15 17.94
CA ALA A 61 -5.58 -29.51 18.49
C ALA A 61 -6.79 -30.33 17.94
N LEU A 62 -7.86 -29.66 17.51
CA LEU A 62 -9.04 -30.30 16.93
C LEU A 62 -8.99 -30.40 15.39
N GLY A 63 -8.07 -29.69 14.72
CA GLY A 63 -7.99 -29.62 13.25
C GLY A 63 -9.21 -28.98 12.57
N ASP A 64 -9.33 -29.20 11.26
CA ASP A 64 -10.47 -28.76 10.45
C ASP A 64 -11.74 -29.55 10.83
N THR A 65 -12.73 -28.84 11.36
CA THR A 65 -14.03 -29.40 11.75
C THR A 65 -15.13 -29.16 10.71
N SER A 66 -14.79 -28.59 9.55
CA SER A 66 -15.72 -28.39 8.46
C SER A 66 -16.19 -29.71 7.85
N GLN A 67 -17.40 -29.70 7.27
CA GLN A 67 -17.94 -30.87 6.57
C GLN A 67 -17.22 -31.02 5.22
N ALA A 68 -16.66 -32.21 4.97
CA ALA A 68 -15.99 -32.50 3.71
C ALA A 68 -16.99 -32.40 2.54
N THR A 69 -16.67 -31.59 1.53
CA THR A 69 -17.45 -31.43 0.29
C THR A 69 -17.17 -32.52 -0.76
N THR A 70 -16.36 -33.52 -0.40
CA THR A 70 -16.01 -34.64 -1.27
C THR A 70 -16.90 -35.85 -1.01
N GLN A 71 -17.34 -36.52 -2.07
CA GLN A 71 -18.04 -37.79 -1.96
C GLN A 71 -17.04 -38.95 -1.78
N LYS A 72 -17.35 -39.85 -0.84
CA LYS A 72 -16.57 -41.08 -0.64
C LYS A 72 -17.13 -42.16 -1.58
N LYS A 73 -16.29 -42.68 -2.46
CA LYS A 73 -16.65 -43.83 -3.29
C LYS A 73 -16.96 -45.05 -2.43
N THR A 74 -18.10 -45.67 -2.69
CA THR A 74 -18.48 -46.98 -2.19
C THR A 74 -17.89 -48.08 -3.08
N LEU A 75 -17.86 -49.31 -2.56
CA LEU A 75 -17.36 -50.48 -3.30
C LEU A 75 -18.10 -50.75 -4.62
N LEU A 76 -19.30 -50.18 -4.78
CA LEU A 76 -20.15 -50.34 -5.96
C LEU A 76 -20.08 -49.15 -6.92
N GLY A 77 -19.23 -48.15 -6.64
CA GLY A 77 -18.90 -47.08 -7.59
C GLY A 77 -19.73 -45.81 -7.48
N GLU A 78 -20.61 -45.68 -6.48
CA GLU A 78 -21.24 -44.41 -6.09
C GLU A 78 -20.49 -43.74 -4.94
#